data_AF-A4CUX9-F1
#
_entry.id   AF-A4CUX9-F1
#
_cell.length_a   1.000
_cell.length_b   1.000
_cell.length_c   1.000
_cell.angle_alpha   90.00
_cell.angle_beta   90.00
_cell.angle_gamma   90.00
#
_symmetry.space_group_name_H-M   'P 1'
#
loop_
_entity.id
_entity.type
_entity.pdbx_description
1 polymer ?
#
loop_
_entity_poly.entity_id
_entity_poly.type
_entity_poly.pdbx_seq_one_letter_code
_entity_poly.pdbx_strand_id
1 'polypeptide(L)'
;MTMPSRHAWFSSCLLASLPWLAGCADGDAPVAVEAPPFVFRSLELEQKSSTGQKEWSLSSPEARYELNRRLVRARQPVGLLFRNGKPSFRIQSDLAQVINDGEKILLEGNVKLQQLTGSKLLIQGDRLRWRPDQGVLTMEQRPRASDQESRISASQAELQQTTNELTLTGTVQLDRWSTSDRNARPDSSLRSGKAQWNLDTGLLNAKGPILGQRRDKEGTVLEQLEGQSLEGNTLKGEITVQAPVILRIPREKGVLRAKATTWVFRDQIIRSAKPFKADLDRTTIRGESFRADLGQSSVDVNGACEIRQPGEALKAERCRWNWSNEAVLAEGKVELRRDENDQVTRATRLEGTVGKEGRISFTAPGSKVQSEVRIPTEGPEGTPEARPQPNPVSF
;
A
#
# COMPACT_ATOMS: atom_id res chain seq x y z
N MET A 1 13.78 -48.70 46.57
CA MET A 1 13.28 -50.04 46.96
C MET A 1 13.95 -51.05 46.07
N THR A 2 15.05 -51.58 46.59
CA THR A 2 15.77 -52.74 46.09
C THR A 2 15.10 -54.02 46.60
N MET A 3 15.51 -55.15 46.01
CA MET A 3 15.55 -56.50 46.60
C MET A 3 14.39 -57.49 46.28
N PRO A 4 14.70 -58.81 46.26
CA PRO A 4 14.78 -59.59 45.00
C PRO A 4 14.27 -61.05 45.14
N SER A 5 14.61 -61.89 44.14
CA SER A 5 14.77 -63.36 44.25
C SER A 5 13.46 -64.15 44.37
N ARG A 6 13.29 -65.41 43.97
CA ARG A 6 14.13 -66.62 43.92
C ARG A 6 13.21 -67.67 43.22
N HIS A 7 13.64 -68.59 42.36
CA HIS A 7 14.19 -69.89 42.76
C HIS A 7 14.59 -70.70 41.52
N ALA A 8 15.74 -71.37 41.63
CA ALA A 8 16.22 -72.46 40.80
C ALA A 8 15.98 -73.81 41.51
N TRP A 9 16.31 -74.92 40.80
CA TRP A 9 16.32 -76.36 41.13
C TRP A 9 15.04 -77.16 40.82
N PHE A 10 15.06 -78.36 40.21
CA PHE A 10 16.13 -79.39 40.05
C PHE A 10 15.80 -80.43 38.94
N SER A 11 16.85 -81.03 38.37
CA SER A 11 17.03 -82.43 37.86
C SER A 11 16.10 -82.98 36.76
N SER A 12 16.57 -83.34 35.55
CA SER A 12 17.55 -84.37 35.10
C SER A 12 16.97 -85.78 34.83
N CYS A 13 17.44 -86.36 33.71
CA CYS A 13 17.39 -87.76 33.23
C CYS A 13 16.08 -88.21 32.53
N LEU A 14 16.06 -88.93 31.38
CA LEU A 14 17.04 -89.76 30.67
C LEU A 14 16.69 -89.90 29.17
N LEU A 15 17.77 -90.03 28.38
CA LEU A 15 17.96 -90.49 27.00
C LEU A 15 16.94 -91.48 26.38
N ALA A 16 16.59 -91.26 25.10
CA ALA A 16 16.40 -92.32 24.09
C ALA A 16 16.56 -91.79 22.63
N SER A 17 17.69 -92.17 22.01
CA SER A 17 17.94 -92.50 20.59
C SER A 17 17.13 -91.89 19.41
N LEU A 18 17.84 -91.12 18.56
CA LEU A 18 18.05 -91.18 17.07
C LEU A 18 16.94 -91.76 16.14
N PRO A 19 16.70 -91.21 14.92
CA PRO A 19 17.76 -91.00 13.91
C PRO A 19 17.69 -89.69 13.09
N TRP A 20 18.76 -89.49 12.32
CA TRP A 20 18.95 -88.42 11.33
C TRP A 20 17.91 -88.45 10.20
N LEU A 21 17.32 -87.29 9.94
CA LEU A 21 16.74 -86.95 8.63
C LEU A 21 17.34 -85.62 8.19
N ALA A 22 18.03 -85.68 7.04
CA ALA A 22 18.46 -84.52 6.29
C ALA A 22 17.25 -83.88 5.57
N GLY A 23 17.26 -82.55 5.47
CA GLY A 23 16.49 -81.79 4.47
C GLY A 23 15.24 -81.09 4.99
N CYS A 24 15.34 -79.79 5.25
CA CYS A 24 14.88 -78.74 4.32
C CYS A 24 15.00 -77.39 5.04
N ALA A 25 15.73 -76.47 4.42
CA ALA A 25 15.62 -75.06 4.75
C ALA A 25 14.25 -74.60 4.24
N ASP A 26 13.26 -74.51 5.13
CA ASP A 26 12.12 -73.63 4.92
C ASP A 26 12.67 -72.21 5.18
N GLY A 27 12.90 -71.39 4.17
CA GLY A 27 11.96 -71.11 3.10
C GLY A 27 11.24 -69.84 3.53
N ASP A 28 11.77 -68.72 3.05
CA ASP A 28 11.28 -67.35 3.17
C ASP A 28 9.95 -67.16 3.92
N ALA A 29 10.03 -66.44 5.04
CA ALA A 29 8.87 -65.70 5.53
C ALA A 29 8.27 -64.93 4.34
N PRO A 30 6.97 -65.05 4.04
CA PRO A 30 6.39 -64.29 2.96
C PRO A 30 6.55 -62.81 3.30
N VAL A 31 7.46 -62.15 2.59
CA VAL A 31 7.49 -60.69 2.53
C VAL A 31 6.10 -60.30 2.06
N ALA A 32 5.33 -59.64 2.94
CA ALA A 32 4.06 -59.08 2.57
C ALA A 32 4.31 -58.19 1.35
N VAL A 33 3.89 -58.67 0.17
CA VAL A 33 3.99 -57.92 -1.07
C VAL A 33 3.11 -56.70 -0.86
N GLU A 34 3.75 -55.56 -0.61
CA GLU A 34 3.08 -54.28 -0.48
C GLU A 34 2.26 -54.09 -1.77
N ALA A 35 0.94 -54.03 -1.63
CA ALA A 35 0.05 -53.97 -2.78
C ALA A 35 0.50 -52.81 -3.69
N PRO A 36 0.65 -53.03 -5.01
CA PRO A 36 1.15 -52.00 -5.90
C PRO A 36 0.28 -50.75 -5.77
N PRO A 37 0.89 -49.55 -5.68
CA PRO A 37 0.14 -48.33 -5.47
C PRO A 37 -0.88 -48.15 -6.59
N PHE A 38 -2.15 -47.95 -6.23
CA PHE A 38 -3.20 -47.66 -7.19
C PHE A 38 -2.89 -46.32 -7.87
N VAL A 39 -2.52 -46.37 -9.15
CA VAL A 39 -2.33 -45.18 -9.98
C VAL A 39 -3.68 -44.81 -10.57
N PHE A 40 -4.28 -43.72 -10.09
CA PHE A 40 -5.45 -43.14 -10.72
C PHE A 40 -5.01 -42.34 -11.94
N ARG A 41 -5.66 -42.56 -13.08
CA ARG A 41 -5.35 -41.79 -14.30
C ARG A 41 -5.77 -40.33 -14.18
N SER A 42 -6.68 -39.99 -13.28
CA SER A 42 -7.13 -38.62 -13.04
C SER A 42 -7.70 -38.50 -11.62
N LEU A 43 -7.77 -37.27 -11.12
CA LEU A 43 -8.44 -36.93 -9.87
C LEU A 43 -9.59 -35.99 -10.20
N GLU A 44 -10.75 -36.23 -9.59
CA GLU A 44 -11.82 -35.26 -9.48
C GLU A 44 -12.38 -35.33 -8.06
N LEU A 45 -12.21 -34.24 -7.32
CA LEU A 45 -12.76 -34.06 -5.97
C LEU A 45 -13.74 -32.90 -6.02
N GLU A 46 -14.85 -33.04 -5.33
CA GLU A 46 -15.80 -31.95 -5.10
C GLU A 46 -16.29 -31.97 -3.66
N GLN A 47 -16.50 -30.77 -3.11
CA GLN A 47 -17.21 -30.59 -1.85
C GLN A 47 -18.48 -29.79 -2.10
N LYS A 48 -19.54 -30.23 -1.42
CA LYS A 48 -20.84 -29.56 -1.40
C LYS A 48 -21.16 -29.11 0.02
N SER A 49 -21.87 -27.99 0.12
CA SER A 49 -22.46 -27.50 1.36
C SER A 49 -23.53 -28.47 1.87
N SER A 50 -24.01 -28.25 3.09
CA SER A 50 -25.16 -28.97 3.66
C SER A 50 -26.45 -28.83 2.84
N THR A 51 -26.57 -27.77 2.03
CA THR A 51 -27.70 -27.53 1.11
C THR A 51 -27.48 -28.15 -0.28
N GLY A 52 -26.36 -28.85 -0.49
CA GLY A 52 -26.01 -29.51 -1.75
C GLY A 52 -25.36 -28.60 -2.80
N GLN A 53 -25.11 -27.33 -2.49
CA GLN A 53 -24.42 -26.41 -3.41
C GLN A 53 -22.93 -26.71 -3.45
N LYS A 54 -22.30 -26.69 -4.63
CA LYS A 54 -20.84 -26.85 -4.73
C LYS A 54 -20.14 -25.70 -4.02
N GLU A 55 -19.17 -26.02 -3.17
CA GLU A 55 -18.29 -25.06 -2.48
C GLU A 55 -16.93 -24.99 -3.18
N TRP A 56 -16.42 -26.13 -3.64
CA TRP A 56 -15.24 -26.20 -4.48
C TRP A 56 -15.16 -27.51 -5.27
N SER A 57 -14.32 -27.50 -6.30
CA SER A 57 -13.90 -28.68 -7.04
C SER A 57 -12.39 -28.63 -7.31
N LEU A 58 -11.73 -29.78 -7.36
CA LEU A 58 -10.31 -29.93 -7.69
C LEU A 58 -10.15 -31.10 -8.67
N SER A 59 -9.62 -30.82 -9.86
CA SER A 59 -9.33 -31.85 -10.85
C SER A 59 -7.85 -31.91 -11.21
N SER A 60 -7.38 -33.07 -11.64
CA SER A 60 -5.99 -33.29 -12.06
C SER A 60 -5.91 -34.34 -13.16
N PRO A 61 -5.12 -34.12 -14.23
CA PRO A 61 -4.89 -35.11 -15.29
C PRO A 61 -4.06 -36.30 -14.83
N GLU A 62 -3.37 -36.23 -13.69
CA GLU A 62 -2.63 -37.34 -13.11
C GLU A 62 -2.70 -37.28 -11.58
N ALA A 63 -2.96 -38.41 -10.92
CA ALA A 63 -2.92 -38.48 -9.47
C ALA A 63 -2.54 -39.86 -8.93
N ARG A 64 -1.90 -39.89 -7.77
CA ARG A 64 -1.56 -41.12 -7.05
C ARG A 64 -2.12 -41.05 -5.65
N TYR A 65 -2.81 -42.11 -5.23
CA TYR A 65 -3.37 -42.19 -3.88
C TYR A 65 -2.57 -43.19 -3.04
N GLU A 66 -2.09 -42.74 -1.90
CA GLU A 66 -1.43 -43.55 -0.89
C GLU A 66 -2.45 -43.87 0.21
N LEU A 67 -3.15 -45.00 0.08
CA LEU A 67 -4.24 -45.42 0.98
C LEU A 67 -3.82 -45.41 2.46
N ASN A 68 -2.66 -45.99 2.77
CA ASN A 68 -2.12 -46.08 4.14
C ASN A 68 -1.88 -44.70 4.79
N ARG A 69 -1.74 -43.65 3.98
CA ARG A 69 -1.47 -42.28 4.44
C ARG A 69 -2.63 -41.32 4.17
N ARG A 70 -3.71 -41.78 3.53
CA ARG A 70 -4.85 -40.94 3.07
C ARG A 70 -4.35 -39.68 2.35
N LEU A 71 -3.40 -39.87 1.45
CA LEU A 71 -2.68 -38.80 0.74
C LEU A 71 -2.86 -38.96 -0.76
N VAL A 72 -3.35 -37.93 -1.43
CA VAL A 72 -3.33 -37.83 -2.90
C VAL A 72 -2.20 -36.90 -3.31
N ARG A 73 -1.37 -37.32 -4.27
CA ARG A 73 -0.42 -36.46 -4.98
C ARG A 73 -0.88 -36.28 -6.41
N ALA A 74 -1.11 -35.04 -6.82
CA ALA A 74 -1.68 -34.68 -8.11
C ALA A 74 -0.77 -33.69 -8.87
N ARG A 75 -0.76 -33.77 -10.20
CA ARG A 75 0.06 -32.91 -11.08
C ARG A 75 -0.82 -32.01 -11.93
N GLN A 76 -0.43 -30.74 -12.06
CA GLN A 76 -1.18 -29.73 -12.80
C GLN A 76 -2.65 -29.64 -12.33
N PRO A 77 -2.93 -29.55 -11.01
CA PRO A 77 -4.28 -29.47 -10.51
C PRO A 77 -4.97 -28.18 -10.98
N VAL A 78 -6.28 -28.26 -11.20
CA VAL A 78 -7.16 -27.11 -11.45
C VAL A 78 -8.28 -27.12 -10.42
N GLY A 79 -8.31 -26.09 -9.59
CA GLY A 79 -9.35 -25.85 -8.59
C GLY A 79 -10.37 -24.82 -9.05
N LEU A 80 -11.61 -24.97 -8.64
CA LEU A 80 -12.64 -23.92 -8.72
C LEU A 80 -13.21 -23.70 -7.32
N LEU A 81 -13.25 -22.45 -6.89
CA LEU A 81 -13.95 -22.05 -5.67
C LEU A 81 -15.30 -21.45 -6.05
N PHE A 82 -16.35 -21.87 -5.37
CA PHE A 82 -17.71 -21.39 -5.60
C PHE A 82 -18.16 -20.49 -4.46
N ARG A 83 -19.02 -19.55 -4.82
CA ARG A 83 -19.74 -18.67 -3.90
C ARG A 83 -21.17 -18.54 -4.40
N ASN A 84 -22.15 -18.81 -3.55
CA ASN A 84 -23.57 -18.78 -3.91
C ASN A 84 -23.86 -19.60 -5.19
N GLY A 85 -23.25 -20.78 -5.29
CA GLY A 85 -23.37 -21.68 -6.44
C GLY A 85 -22.66 -21.23 -7.73
N LYS A 86 -21.96 -20.10 -7.74
CA LYS A 86 -21.24 -19.57 -8.92
C LYS A 86 -19.72 -19.64 -8.74
N PRO A 87 -18.94 -19.99 -9.78
CA PRO A 87 -17.49 -19.92 -9.73
C PRO A 87 -17.01 -18.50 -9.42
N SER A 88 -16.13 -18.38 -8.43
CA SER A 88 -15.57 -17.11 -7.93
C SER A 88 -14.07 -17.01 -8.18
N PHE A 89 -13.34 -18.10 -8.00
CA PHE A 89 -11.91 -18.20 -8.29
C PHE A 89 -11.57 -19.49 -9.02
N ARG A 90 -10.52 -19.42 -9.85
CA ARG A 90 -9.82 -20.58 -10.41
C ARG A 90 -8.43 -20.68 -9.80
N ILE A 91 -8.07 -21.87 -9.33
CA ILE A 91 -6.76 -22.17 -8.75
C ILE A 91 -5.99 -23.06 -9.71
N GLN A 92 -4.70 -22.79 -9.91
CA GLN A 92 -3.79 -23.63 -10.70
C GLN A 92 -2.44 -23.69 -10.00
N SER A 93 -1.74 -24.81 -10.10
CA SER A 93 -0.35 -24.99 -9.64
C SER A 93 0.33 -26.12 -10.41
N ASP A 94 1.61 -26.38 -10.12
CA ASP A 94 2.35 -27.49 -10.70
C ASP A 94 2.02 -28.82 -9.98
N LEU A 95 1.84 -28.77 -8.65
CA LEU A 95 1.57 -29.92 -7.80
C LEU A 95 0.46 -29.63 -6.78
N ALA A 96 -0.27 -30.68 -6.41
CA ALA A 96 -1.19 -30.71 -5.26
C ALA A 96 -0.89 -31.92 -4.36
N GLN A 97 -0.99 -31.71 -3.05
CA GLN A 97 -1.10 -32.75 -2.05
C GLN A 97 -2.44 -32.60 -1.32
N VAL A 98 -3.32 -33.59 -1.45
CA VAL A 98 -4.60 -33.64 -0.74
C VAL A 98 -4.45 -34.60 0.43
N ILE A 99 -4.61 -34.09 1.64
CA ILE A 99 -4.33 -34.81 2.89
C ILE A 99 -5.66 -35.08 3.60
N ASN A 100 -5.81 -36.28 4.14
CA ASN A 100 -7.00 -36.73 4.87
C ASN A 100 -8.28 -36.50 4.06
N ASP A 101 -8.28 -36.98 2.81
CA ASP A 101 -9.43 -36.96 1.91
C ASP A 101 -10.05 -35.56 1.67
N GLY A 102 -9.22 -34.51 1.75
CA GLY A 102 -9.64 -33.13 1.44
C GLY A 102 -9.69 -32.19 2.64
N GLU A 103 -9.37 -32.66 3.85
CA GLU A 103 -9.28 -31.79 5.04
C GLU A 103 -8.23 -30.68 4.86
N LYS A 104 -7.11 -30.99 4.18
CA LYS A 104 -6.04 -30.03 3.90
C LYS A 104 -5.54 -30.23 2.48
N ILE A 105 -5.36 -29.14 1.76
CA ILE A 105 -4.83 -29.14 0.40
C ILE A 105 -3.59 -28.24 0.37
N LEU A 106 -2.47 -28.78 -0.09
CA LEU A 106 -1.23 -28.03 -0.31
C LEU A 106 -0.96 -27.97 -1.81
N LEU A 107 -0.84 -26.75 -2.34
CA LEU A 107 -0.54 -26.49 -3.75
C LEU A 107 0.85 -25.86 -3.84
N GLU A 108 1.69 -26.39 -4.72
CA GLU A 108 3.10 -25.99 -4.84
C GLU A 108 3.49 -25.79 -6.30
N GLY A 109 4.38 -24.82 -6.54
CA GLY A 109 4.89 -24.46 -7.85
C GLY A 109 3.90 -23.60 -8.64
N ASN A 110 4.36 -22.39 -9.01
CA ASN A 110 3.63 -21.44 -9.86
C ASN A 110 2.13 -21.28 -9.51
N VAL A 111 1.81 -21.18 -8.22
CA VAL A 111 0.42 -21.13 -7.78
C VAL A 111 -0.24 -19.85 -8.28
N LYS A 112 -1.40 -19.99 -8.92
CA LYS A 112 -2.22 -18.90 -9.45
C LYS A 112 -3.64 -19.05 -8.97
N LEU A 113 -4.15 -18.00 -8.35
CA LEU A 113 -5.53 -17.85 -7.91
C LEU A 113 -6.13 -16.68 -8.69
N GLN A 114 -6.87 -17.00 -9.75
CA GLN A 114 -7.49 -16.03 -10.65
C GLN A 114 -8.93 -15.77 -10.22
N GLN A 115 -9.25 -14.53 -9.88
CA GLN A 115 -10.63 -14.11 -9.67
C GLN A 115 -11.40 -14.14 -11.00
N LEU A 116 -12.55 -14.81 -11.02
CA LEU A 116 -13.36 -15.02 -12.22
C LEU A 116 -14.41 -13.93 -12.43
N THR A 117 -14.80 -13.25 -11.36
CA THR A 117 -15.77 -12.15 -11.34
C THR A 117 -15.14 -10.88 -10.75
N GLY A 118 -15.78 -9.72 -10.90
CA GLY A 118 -15.27 -8.46 -10.36
C GLY A 118 -14.01 -7.95 -11.07
N SER A 119 -13.01 -7.50 -10.30
CA SER A 119 -11.79 -6.85 -10.80
C SER A 119 -10.80 -7.77 -11.52
N LYS A 120 -11.10 -9.08 -11.62
CA LYS A 120 -10.25 -10.09 -12.28
C LYS A 120 -8.82 -10.13 -11.72
N LEU A 121 -8.68 -9.93 -10.41
CA LEU A 121 -7.40 -9.94 -9.71
C LEU A 121 -6.71 -11.31 -9.87
N LEU A 122 -5.41 -11.28 -10.14
CA LEU A 122 -4.56 -12.47 -10.14
C LEU A 122 -3.70 -12.47 -8.87
N ILE A 123 -3.91 -13.46 -8.00
CA ILE A 123 -3.08 -13.70 -6.81
C ILE A 123 -2.13 -14.85 -7.12
N GLN A 124 -0.83 -14.69 -6.85
CA GLN A 124 0.20 -15.69 -7.15
C GLN A 124 1.16 -15.87 -5.98
N GLY A 125 1.79 -17.04 -5.92
CA GLY A 125 2.86 -17.36 -4.99
C GLY A 125 3.45 -18.73 -5.33
N ASP A 126 4.42 -19.19 -4.54
CA ASP A 126 5.03 -20.50 -4.79
C ASP A 126 4.33 -21.63 -4.02
N ARG A 127 3.64 -21.30 -2.93
CA ARG A 127 2.95 -22.26 -2.06
C ARG A 127 1.62 -21.71 -1.57
N LEU A 128 0.59 -22.55 -1.62
CA LEU A 128 -0.73 -22.25 -1.09
C LEU A 128 -1.21 -23.40 -0.20
N ARG A 129 -1.49 -23.06 1.05
CA ARG A 129 -2.14 -23.95 2.01
C ARG A 129 -3.63 -23.63 2.03
N TRP A 130 -4.46 -24.63 1.84
CA TRP A 130 -5.90 -24.49 1.85
C TRP A 130 -6.52 -25.43 2.89
N ARG A 131 -7.36 -24.85 3.74
CA ARG A 131 -8.20 -25.54 4.73
C ARG A 131 -9.66 -25.37 4.30
N PRO A 132 -10.23 -26.32 3.55
CA PRO A 132 -11.53 -26.13 2.92
C PRO A 132 -12.68 -26.01 3.93
N ASP A 133 -12.65 -26.76 5.02
CA ASP A 133 -13.60 -26.71 6.13
C ASP A 133 -13.73 -25.30 6.76
N GLN A 134 -12.63 -24.55 6.75
CA GLN A 134 -12.57 -23.18 7.26
C GLN A 134 -12.70 -22.13 6.15
N GLY A 135 -12.67 -22.54 4.88
CA GLY A 135 -12.65 -21.64 3.73
C GLY A 135 -11.42 -20.72 3.71
N VAL A 136 -10.30 -21.14 4.28
CA VAL A 136 -9.09 -20.30 4.41
C VAL A 136 -8.02 -20.75 3.43
N LEU A 137 -7.55 -19.81 2.61
CA LEU A 137 -6.49 -19.98 1.63
C LEU A 137 -5.30 -19.10 2.00
N THR A 138 -4.18 -19.71 2.40
CA THR A 138 -2.96 -19.01 2.82
C THR A 138 -1.87 -19.18 1.76
N MET A 139 -1.62 -18.12 0.99
CA MET A 139 -0.52 -18.01 0.04
C MET A 139 0.76 -17.56 0.76
N GLU A 140 1.82 -18.32 0.57
CA GLU A 140 3.15 -18.11 1.15
C GLU A 140 4.20 -18.06 0.04
N GLN A 141 5.42 -17.68 0.41
CA GLN A 141 6.57 -17.59 -0.50
C GLN A 141 6.29 -16.65 -1.68
N ARG A 142 6.55 -15.35 -1.43
CA ARG A 142 6.44 -14.26 -2.42
C ARG A 142 5.00 -14.04 -2.94
N PRO A 143 3.98 -13.96 -2.05
CA PRO A 143 2.62 -13.69 -2.50
C PRO A 143 2.54 -12.30 -3.16
N ARG A 144 1.85 -12.26 -4.29
CA ARG A 144 1.57 -11.05 -5.05
C ARG A 144 0.16 -11.07 -5.60
N ALA A 145 -0.54 -9.95 -5.52
CA ALA A 145 -1.84 -9.74 -6.14
C ALA A 145 -1.71 -8.62 -7.18
N SER A 146 -2.17 -8.85 -8.41
CA SER A 146 -2.01 -7.87 -9.50
C SER A 146 -3.25 -7.77 -10.38
N ASP A 147 -3.54 -6.56 -10.84
CA ASP A 147 -4.57 -6.25 -11.85
C ASP A 147 -3.92 -5.74 -13.15
N GLN A 148 -4.47 -4.72 -13.83
CA GLN A 148 -3.86 -4.11 -15.01
C GLN A 148 -2.77 -3.07 -14.68
N GLU A 149 -2.91 -2.31 -13.60
CA GLU A 149 -2.08 -1.12 -13.30
C GLU A 149 -1.33 -1.22 -11.97
N SER A 150 -1.68 -2.19 -11.13
CA SER A 150 -1.24 -2.29 -9.74
C SER A 150 -0.70 -3.67 -9.40
N ARG A 151 0.23 -3.74 -8.45
CA ARG A 151 0.73 -4.97 -7.85
C ARG A 151 0.86 -4.75 -6.35
N ILE A 152 0.25 -5.61 -5.55
CA ILE A 152 0.43 -5.65 -4.11
C ILE A 152 1.25 -6.89 -3.75
N SER A 153 2.30 -6.74 -2.96
CA SER A 153 3.13 -7.83 -2.44
C SER A 153 3.16 -7.82 -0.92
N ALA A 154 3.38 -9.00 -0.34
CA ALA A 154 3.46 -9.21 1.11
C ALA A 154 4.37 -10.40 1.42
N SER A 155 4.57 -10.71 2.70
CA SER A 155 5.25 -11.95 3.12
C SER A 155 4.30 -13.15 3.09
N GLN A 156 3.04 -12.93 3.47
CA GLN A 156 1.96 -13.92 3.44
C GLN A 156 0.65 -13.21 3.08
N ALA A 157 -0.20 -13.90 2.31
CA ALA A 157 -1.55 -13.44 1.97
C ALA A 157 -2.57 -14.53 2.33
N GLU A 158 -3.58 -14.19 3.12
CA GLU A 158 -4.64 -15.10 3.52
C GLU A 158 -5.98 -14.61 2.98
N LEU A 159 -6.65 -15.43 2.17
CA LEU A 159 -7.98 -15.16 1.65
C LEU A 159 -9.01 -15.99 2.41
N GLN A 160 -9.99 -15.30 2.99
CA GLN A 160 -11.20 -15.94 3.50
C GLN A 160 -12.23 -16.07 2.36
N GLN A 161 -12.45 -17.31 1.90
CA GLN A 161 -13.29 -17.64 0.74
C GLN A 161 -14.74 -17.15 0.86
N THR A 162 -15.30 -17.08 2.07
CA THR A 162 -16.70 -16.71 2.32
C THR A 162 -16.92 -15.20 2.35
N THR A 163 -15.97 -14.44 2.89
CA THR A 163 -16.07 -12.98 3.04
C THR A 163 -15.32 -12.21 1.95
N ASN A 164 -14.45 -12.89 1.18
CA ASN A 164 -13.54 -12.26 0.21
C ASN A 164 -12.61 -11.23 0.87
N GLU A 165 -12.30 -11.44 2.15
CA GLU A 165 -11.29 -10.67 2.85
C GLU A 165 -9.92 -11.25 2.61
N LEU A 166 -9.05 -10.44 1.99
CA LEU A 166 -7.64 -10.72 1.78
C LEU A 166 -6.83 -10.01 2.87
N THR A 167 -6.24 -10.78 3.77
CA THR A 167 -5.32 -10.28 4.80
C THR A 167 -3.88 -10.43 4.32
N LEU A 168 -3.15 -9.32 4.28
CA LEU A 168 -1.75 -9.23 3.87
C LEU A 168 -0.88 -8.94 5.10
N THR A 169 0.17 -9.73 5.32
CA THR A 169 1.03 -9.61 6.50
C THR A 169 2.52 -9.52 6.14
N GLY A 170 3.32 -9.02 7.10
CA GLY A 170 4.69 -8.59 6.86
C GLY A 170 4.74 -7.17 6.31
N THR A 171 5.76 -6.86 5.51
CA THR A 171 5.84 -5.60 4.77
C THR A 171 4.96 -5.70 3.54
N VAL A 172 3.89 -4.89 3.50
CA VAL A 172 2.99 -4.82 2.37
C VAL A 172 3.42 -3.67 1.46
N GLN A 173 3.66 -3.95 0.19
CA GLN A 173 4.02 -2.96 -0.82
C GLN A 173 3.01 -2.96 -1.97
N LEU A 174 2.43 -1.80 -2.25
CA LEU A 174 1.61 -1.52 -3.43
C LEU A 174 2.45 -0.72 -4.42
N ASP A 175 2.68 -1.29 -5.60
CA ASP A 175 3.33 -0.65 -6.74
C ASP A 175 2.29 -0.35 -7.83
N ARG A 176 2.43 0.81 -8.48
CA ARG A 176 1.53 1.25 -9.55
C ARG A 176 2.30 1.78 -10.76
N TRP A 177 1.72 1.52 -11.93
CA TRP A 177 2.20 1.97 -13.23
C TRP A 177 1.10 2.78 -13.92
N SER A 178 1.47 3.90 -14.51
CA SER A 178 0.64 4.71 -15.41
C SER A 178 0.60 4.14 -16.83
N THR A 179 1.57 3.29 -17.17
CA THR A 179 1.65 2.58 -18.45
C THR A 179 1.34 1.11 -18.25
N SER A 180 1.01 0.41 -19.34
CA SER A 180 0.80 -1.03 -19.33
C SER A 180 2.10 -1.84 -19.24
N ASP A 181 3.26 -1.20 -19.38
CA ASP A 181 4.56 -1.88 -19.29
C ASP A 181 4.98 -2.12 -17.83
N ARG A 182 4.77 -3.36 -17.37
CA ARG A 182 5.12 -3.78 -16.01
C ARG A 182 6.60 -4.12 -15.83
N ASN A 183 7.42 -4.05 -16.88
CA ASN A 183 8.87 -4.19 -16.77
C ASN A 183 9.55 -2.86 -16.42
N ALA A 184 8.86 -1.75 -16.67
CA ALA A 184 9.29 -0.43 -16.21
C ALA A 184 9.25 -0.34 -14.68
N ARG A 185 9.97 0.64 -14.13
CA ARG A 185 9.85 0.98 -12.71
C ARG A 185 8.45 1.53 -12.42
N PRO A 186 7.87 1.23 -11.25
CA PRO A 186 6.59 1.81 -10.88
C PRO A 186 6.72 3.33 -10.67
N ASP A 187 5.75 4.09 -11.17
CA ASP A 187 5.69 5.54 -11.01
C ASP A 187 5.33 5.92 -9.57
N SER A 188 4.69 5.00 -8.85
CA SER A 188 4.31 5.18 -7.45
C SER A 188 4.40 3.88 -6.68
N SER A 189 4.86 3.99 -5.44
CA SER A 189 4.92 2.87 -4.48
C SER A 189 4.39 3.30 -3.13
N LEU A 190 3.75 2.39 -2.42
CA LEU A 190 3.27 2.60 -1.06
C LEU A 190 3.62 1.38 -0.21
N ARG A 191 4.28 1.61 0.92
CA ARG A 191 4.63 0.59 1.91
C ARG A 191 3.83 0.78 3.18
N SER A 192 3.43 -0.35 3.77
CA SER A 192 2.69 -0.41 5.03
C SER A 192 3.01 -1.71 5.80
N GLY A 193 2.50 -1.82 7.02
CA GLY A 193 2.46 -3.07 7.77
C GLY A 193 1.30 -3.96 7.30
N LYS A 194 0.62 -4.62 8.25
CA LYS A 194 -0.55 -5.47 7.96
C LYS A 194 -1.63 -4.68 7.22
N ALA A 195 -2.18 -5.27 6.15
CA ALA A 195 -3.32 -4.73 5.42
C ALA A 195 -4.46 -5.75 5.33
N GLN A 196 -5.68 -5.24 5.24
CA GLN A 196 -6.91 -6.00 5.03
C GLN A 196 -7.64 -5.39 3.83
N TRP A 197 -7.98 -6.22 2.86
CA TRP A 197 -8.65 -5.80 1.65
C TRP A 197 -9.85 -6.69 1.37
N ASN A 198 -11.05 -6.12 1.39
CA ASN A 198 -12.24 -6.83 0.97
C ASN A 198 -12.43 -6.68 -0.55
N LEU A 199 -12.34 -7.79 -1.28
CA LEU A 199 -12.34 -7.81 -2.75
C LEU A 199 -13.73 -7.53 -3.36
N ASP A 200 -14.80 -7.68 -2.59
CA ASP A 200 -16.17 -7.41 -3.05
C ASP A 200 -16.56 -5.93 -2.90
N THR A 201 -16.19 -5.31 -1.78
CA THR A 201 -16.54 -3.92 -1.46
C THR A 201 -15.45 -2.92 -1.84
N GLY A 202 -14.22 -3.39 -2.08
CA GLY A 202 -13.05 -2.57 -2.32
C GLY A 202 -12.42 -1.97 -1.06
N LEU A 203 -13.01 -2.16 0.13
CA LEU A 203 -12.51 -1.57 1.37
C LEU A 203 -11.09 -2.07 1.66
N LEU A 204 -10.15 -1.13 1.81
CA LEU A 204 -8.74 -1.38 2.05
C LEU A 204 -8.30 -0.64 3.31
N ASN A 205 -7.79 -1.37 4.30
CA ASN A 205 -7.22 -0.80 5.52
C ASN A 205 -5.79 -1.29 5.67
N ALA A 206 -4.85 -0.40 6.01
CA ALA A 206 -3.49 -0.78 6.30
C ALA A 206 -2.97 -0.09 7.56
N LYS A 207 -2.31 -0.86 8.41
CA LYS A 207 -1.62 -0.34 9.59
C LYS A 207 -0.26 0.24 9.18
N GLY A 208 0.11 1.36 9.80
CA GLY A 208 1.37 2.00 9.50
C GLY A 208 2.59 1.33 10.16
N PRO A 209 3.77 1.94 9.98
CA PRO A 209 3.97 3.23 9.29
C PRO A 209 3.64 3.15 7.80
N ILE A 210 3.05 4.22 7.25
CA ILE A 210 2.78 4.35 5.82
C ILE A 210 3.90 5.16 5.19
N LEU A 211 4.50 4.64 4.10
CA LEU A 211 5.49 5.35 3.30
C LEU A 211 5.10 5.27 1.82
N GLY A 212 4.63 6.38 1.26
CA GLY A 212 4.37 6.55 -0.16
C GLY A 212 5.54 7.25 -0.85
N GLN A 213 5.83 6.88 -2.10
CA GLN A 213 6.81 7.55 -2.94
C GLN A 213 6.29 7.63 -4.37
N ARG A 214 6.36 8.82 -4.97
CA ARG A 214 6.15 9.03 -6.41
C ARG A 214 7.48 9.32 -7.09
N ARG A 215 7.65 8.82 -8.30
CA ARG A 215 8.90 8.89 -9.06
C ARG A 215 8.67 9.39 -10.47
N ASP A 216 9.70 9.98 -11.06
CA ASP A 216 9.77 10.18 -12.51
C ASP A 216 10.25 8.90 -13.23
N LYS A 217 10.34 8.96 -14.56
CA LYS A 217 10.71 7.82 -15.41
C LYS A 217 12.14 7.35 -15.14
N GLU A 218 13.01 8.25 -14.72
CA GLU A 218 14.39 7.99 -14.34
C GLU A 218 14.50 7.33 -12.95
N GLY A 219 13.43 7.41 -12.15
CA GLY A 219 13.31 6.81 -10.82
C GLY A 219 13.63 7.77 -9.67
N THR A 220 13.85 9.05 -9.95
CA THR A 220 14.05 10.10 -8.95
C THR A 220 12.80 10.26 -8.10
N VAL A 221 12.94 10.36 -6.78
CA VAL A 221 11.80 10.66 -5.90
C VAL A 221 11.33 12.09 -6.16
N LEU A 222 10.09 12.23 -6.63
CA LEU A 222 9.42 13.52 -6.77
C LEU A 222 8.75 13.92 -5.46
N GLU A 223 8.08 12.96 -4.81
CA GLU A 223 7.47 13.17 -3.51
C GLU A 223 7.60 11.94 -2.63
N GLN A 224 7.67 12.19 -1.32
CA GLN A 224 7.61 11.18 -0.28
C GLN A 224 6.52 11.52 0.73
N LEU A 225 5.61 10.60 0.94
CA LEU A 225 4.48 10.70 1.85
C LEU A 225 4.69 9.79 3.05
N GLU A 226 4.48 10.30 4.25
CA GLU A 226 4.51 9.56 5.51
C GLU A 226 3.18 9.72 6.25
N GLY A 227 2.73 8.66 6.93
CA GLY A 227 1.51 8.67 7.74
C GLY A 227 1.38 7.49 8.70
N GLN A 228 0.35 7.51 9.55
CA GLN A 228 0.16 6.51 10.61
C GLN A 228 -0.63 5.27 10.19
N SER A 229 -1.58 5.44 9.29
CA SER A 229 -2.40 4.35 8.75
C SER A 229 -3.03 4.80 7.45
N LEU A 230 -3.65 3.85 6.77
CA LEU A 230 -4.29 4.05 5.49
C LEU A 230 -5.66 3.39 5.49
N GLU A 231 -6.65 4.10 4.99
CA GLU A 231 -7.99 3.59 4.73
C GLU A 231 -8.39 3.98 3.32
N GLY A 232 -9.09 3.13 2.60
CA GLY A 232 -9.42 3.43 1.21
C GLY A 232 -10.46 2.50 0.63
N ASN A 233 -10.81 2.77 -0.62
CA ASN A 233 -11.69 1.93 -1.39
C ASN A 233 -11.19 1.82 -2.84
N THR A 234 -10.75 0.61 -3.22
CA THR A 234 -10.18 0.35 -4.55
C THR A 234 -11.21 0.42 -5.68
N LEU A 235 -12.48 0.15 -5.39
CA LEU A 235 -13.57 0.27 -6.35
C LEU A 235 -13.96 1.74 -6.60
N LYS A 236 -13.89 2.59 -5.59
CA LYS A 236 -14.10 4.04 -5.71
C LYS A 236 -12.90 4.78 -6.27
N GLY A 237 -11.70 4.23 -6.10
CA GLY A 237 -10.49 4.85 -6.61
C GLY A 237 -9.85 5.85 -5.63
N GLU A 238 -10.04 5.66 -4.32
CA GLU A 238 -9.61 6.60 -3.29
C GLU A 238 -8.86 5.94 -2.14
N ILE A 239 -7.85 6.65 -1.62
CA ILE A 239 -7.04 6.23 -0.46
C ILE A 239 -6.84 7.46 0.43
N THR A 240 -7.07 7.31 1.73
CA THR A 240 -6.86 8.32 2.76
C THR A 240 -5.73 7.88 3.68
N VAL A 241 -4.67 8.69 3.75
CA VAL A 241 -3.60 8.52 4.73
C VAL A 241 -3.96 9.33 5.97
N GLN A 242 -3.94 8.66 7.13
CA GLN A 242 -4.32 9.24 8.40
C GLN A 242 -3.17 10.02 9.05
N ALA A 243 -3.55 11.04 9.81
CA ALA A 243 -2.64 11.99 10.44
C ALA A 243 -1.64 11.34 11.43
N PRO A 244 -0.51 12.00 11.71
CA PRO A 244 0.05 13.14 10.99
C PRO A 244 0.50 12.73 9.58
N VAL A 245 0.17 13.55 8.58
CA VAL A 245 0.61 13.35 7.21
C VAL A 245 1.75 14.31 6.93
N ILE A 246 2.89 13.77 6.49
CA ILE A 246 4.05 14.57 6.08
C ILE A 246 4.35 14.22 4.62
N LEU A 247 4.26 15.23 3.75
CA LEU A 247 4.64 15.12 2.34
C LEU A 247 5.91 15.95 2.13
N ARG A 248 6.98 15.31 1.68
CA ARG A 248 8.25 15.94 1.29
C ARG A 248 8.31 16.04 -0.22
N ILE A 249 8.72 17.19 -0.71
CA ILE A 249 8.84 17.53 -2.13
C ILE A 249 10.29 17.98 -2.36
N PRO A 250 11.23 17.04 -2.64
CA PRO A 250 12.66 17.34 -2.57
C PRO A 250 13.13 18.41 -3.56
N ARG A 251 12.54 18.49 -4.76
CA ARG A 251 12.96 19.45 -5.80
C ARG A 251 12.76 20.91 -5.34
N GLU A 252 11.71 21.17 -4.58
CA GLU A 252 11.29 22.48 -4.08
C GLU A 252 11.74 22.71 -2.64
N LYS A 253 12.51 21.77 -2.06
CA LYS A 253 12.82 21.72 -0.61
C LYS A 253 11.56 21.84 0.25
N GLY A 254 10.45 21.31 -0.26
CA GLY A 254 9.11 21.49 0.29
C GLY A 254 8.78 20.45 1.36
N VAL A 255 8.09 20.89 2.41
CA VAL A 255 7.48 20.02 3.43
C VAL A 255 6.06 20.47 3.73
N LEU A 256 5.09 19.66 3.31
CA LEU A 256 3.69 19.81 3.67
C LEU A 256 3.37 18.92 4.88
N ARG A 257 2.81 19.54 5.92
CA ARG A 257 2.28 18.87 7.11
C ARG A 257 0.78 19.04 7.13
N ALA A 258 0.05 17.93 7.05
CA ALA A 258 -1.40 17.89 6.99
C ALA A 258 -1.96 16.89 8.01
N LYS A 259 -3.29 16.91 8.15
CA LYS A 259 -4.03 15.83 8.81
C LYS A 259 -4.46 14.80 7.76
N ALA A 260 -5.56 14.09 8.00
CA ALA A 260 -6.12 13.12 7.06
C ALA A 260 -6.15 13.69 5.63
N THR A 261 -5.50 13.00 4.70
CA THR A 261 -5.30 13.45 3.32
C THR A 261 -5.70 12.33 2.37
N THR A 262 -6.61 12.63 1.46
CA THR A 262 -7.17 11.68 0.51
C THR A 262 -6.58 11.89 -0.87
N TRP A 263 -6.09 10.82 -1.49
CA TRP A 263 -5.76 10.76 -2.89
C TRP A 263 -6.87 10.01 -3.64
N VAL A 264 -7.50 10.71 -4.57
CA VAL A 264 -8.43 10.14 -5.55
C VAL A 264 -7.59 9.86 -6.81
N PHE A 265 -7.09 8.64 -6.92
CA PHE A 265 -6.05 8.30 -7.90
C PHE A 265 -6.57 8.16 -9.34
N ARG A 266 -7.88 7.98 -9.53
CA ARG A 266 -8.49 7.99 -10.87
C ARG A 266 -8.55 9.39 -11.47
N ASP A 267 -8.81 10.37 -10.62
CA ASP A 267 -8.96 11.77 -11.03
C ASP A 267 -7.67 12.58 -10.81
N GLN A 268 -6.62 11.94 -10.26
CA GLN A 268 -5.34 12.58 -9.92
C GLN A 268 -5.50 13.79 -8.98
N ILE A 269 -6.40 13.67 -7.99
CA ILE A 269 -6.68 14.73 -7.00
C ILE A 269 -6.16 14.33 -5.63
N ILE A 270 -5.43 15.22 -4.98
CA ILE A 270 -5.05 15.11 -3.57
C ILE A 270 -5.81 16.19 -2.79
N ARG A 271 -6.47 15.82 -1.69
CA ARG A 271 -7.24 16.78 -0.90
C ARG A 271 -7.18 16.50 0.59
N SER A 272 -7.27 17.56 1.38
CA SER A 272 -7.54 17.49 2.81
C SER A 272 -8.59 18.52 3.18
N ALA A 273 -9.63 18.09 3.88
CA ALA A 273 -10.63 18.97 4.48
C ALA A 273 -10.21 19.45 5.89
N LYS A 274 -8.91 19.40 6.19
CA LYS A 274 -8.34 19.70 7.50
C LYS A 274 -7.16 20.67 7.36
N PRO A 275 -6.86 21.43 8.43
CA PRO A 275 -5.78 22.41 8.36
C PRO A 275 -4.44 21.79 8.02
N PHE A 276 -3.64 22.55 7.30
CA PHE A 276 -2.29 22.16 6.89
C PHE A 276 -1.31 23.33 7.03
N LYS A 277 -0.03 22.98 6.99
CA LYS A 277 1.10 23.91 6.88
C LYS A 277 2.05 23.39 5.82
N ALA A 278 2.36 24.18 4.80
CA ALA A 278 3.42 23.90 3.86
C ALA A 278 4.59 24.86 4.10
N ASP A 279 5.81 24.33 4.12
CA ASP A 279 7.04 25.12 4.06
C ASP A 279 7.69 24.84 2.70
N LEU A 280 7.88 25.87 1.89
CA LEU A 280 8.46 25.82 0.54
C LEU A 280 9.68 26.76 0.51
N ASP A 281 10.87 26.20 0.71
CA ASP A 281 12.13 26.95 0.87
C ASP A 281 12.01 28.09 1.90
N ARG A 282 11.80 29.34 1.47
CA ARG A 282 11.64 30.53 2.35
C ARG A 282 10.19 30.96 2.60
N THR A 283 9.21 30.25 2.03
CA THR A 283 7.80 30.61 2.10
C THR A 283 7.03 29.59 2.96
N THR A 284 6.26 30.07 3.92
CA THR A 284 5.32 29.24 4.70
C THR A 284 3.89 29.55 4.27
N ILE A 285 3.12 28.51 3.98
CA ILE A 285 1.71 28.58 3.60
C ILE A 285 0.87 27.85 4.66
N ARG A 286 -0.26 28.42 5.05
CA ARG A 286 -1.28 27.79 5.90
C ARG A 286 -2.65 27.97 5.28
N GLY A 287 -3.55 27.04 5.62
CA GLY A 287 -4.96 27.13 5.27
C GLY A 287 -5.77 26.06 5.99
N GLU A 288 -7.10 26.17 5.92
CA GLU A 288 -8.03 25.26 6.59
C GLU A 288 -8.26 23.96 5.80
N SER A 289 -8.07 24.01 4.49
CA SER A 289 -8.19 22.85 3.60
C SER A 289 -7.41 23.09 2.31
N PHE A 290 -7.09 22.00 1.61
CA PHE A 290 -6.51 22.11 0.28
C PHE A 290 -7.05 21.05 -0.68
N ARG A 291 -6.98 21.37 -1.97
CA ARG A 291 -7.23 20.47 -3.09
C ARG A 291 -6.17 20.72 -4.16
N ALA A 292 -5.30 19.76 -4.36
CA ALA A 292 -4.35 19.73 -5.47
C ALA A 292 -4.91 18.86 -6.59
N ASP A 293 -4.99 19.42 -7.78
CA ASP A 293 -5.31 18.71 -9.02
C ASP A 293 -4.00 18.53 -9.80
N LEU A 294 -3.49 17.30 -9.82
CA LEU A 294 -2.19 17.01 -10.44
C LEU A 294 -2.29 17.04 -11.97
N GLY A 295 -3.47 16.78 -12.54
CA GLY A 295 -3.70 16.85 -13.98
C GLY A 295 -3.74 18.29 -14.49
N GLN A 296 -4.34 19.20 -13.73
CA GLN A 296 -4.41 20.63 -14.04
C GLN A 296 -3.21 21.44 -13.55
N SER A 297 -2.27 20.78 -12.87
CA SER A 297 -1.11 21.44 -12.29
C SER A 297 -1.47 22.57 -11.30
N SER A 298 -2.52 22.37 -10.48
CA SER A 298 -3.05 23.43 -9.63
C SER A 298 -3.28 23.01 -8.17
N VAL A 299 -3.11 23.95 -7.24
CA VAL A 299 -3.51 23.82 -5.83
C VAL A 299 -4.49 24.91 -5.47
N ASP A 300 -5.61 24.51 -4.88
CA ASP A 300 -6.55 25.39 -4.20
C ASP A 300 -6.37 25.26 -2.69
N VAL A 301 -6.08 26.39 -2.03
CA VAL A 301 -6.09 26.55 -0.57
C VAL A 301 -7.38 27.27 -0.20
N ASN A 302 -8.29 26.58 0.48
CA ASN A 302 -9.60 27.15 0.82
C ASN A 302 -9.71 27.37 2.33
N GLY A 303 -10.14 28.59 2.70
CA GLY A 303 -10.32 29.00 4.09
C GLY A 303 -9.01 29.49 4.70
N ALA A 304 -9.01 30.74 5.16
CA ALA A 304 -7.91 31.40 5.88
C ALA A 304 -6.52 31.14 5.25
N CYS A 305 -6.39 31.38 3.95
CA CYS A 305 -5.10 31.28 3.29
C CYS A 305 -4.15 32.32 3.87
N GLU A 306 -3.02 31.86 4.39
CA GLU A 306 -1.94 32.72 4.89
C GLU A 306 -0.63 32.32 4.24
N ILE A 307 0.03 33.29 3.62
CA ILE A 307 1.36 33.13 3.01
C ILE A 307 2.31 34.06 3.76
N ARG A 308 3.41 33.52 4.28
CA ARG A 308 4.48 34.29 4.92
C ARG A 308 5.79 34.04 4.21
N GLN A 309 6.49 35.10 3.84
CA GLN A 309 7.80 35.06 3.19
C GLN A 309 8.67 36.22 3.73
N PRO A 310 9.98 36.26 3.46
CA PRO A 310 10.83 37.31 4.00
C PRO A 310 10.34 38.70 3.61
N GLY A 311 10.08 39.55 4.62
CA GLY A 311 9.62 40.92 4.44
C GLY A 311 8.13 41.09 4.13
N GLU A 312 7.36 40.00 3.94
CA GLU A 312 5.97 40.10 3.49
C GLU A 312 5.06 39.01 4.08
N ALA A 313 3.81 39.37 4.35
CA ALA A 313 2.75 38.45 4.74
C ALA A 313 1.45 38.76 4.01
N LEU A 314 0.83 37.74 3.42
CA LEU A 314 -0.48 37.83 2.76
C LEU A 314 -1.51 36.99 3.51
N LYS A 315 -2.70 37.55 3.69
CA LYS A 315 -3.91 36.85 4.14
C LYS A 315 -5.01 36.99 3.11
N ALA A 316 -5.74 35.90 2.86
CA ALA A 316 -6.89 35.87 1.96
C ALA A 316 -7.87 34.77 2.38
N GLU A 317 -9.10 34.80 1.87
CA GLU A 317 -10.08 33.73 2.08
C GLU A 317 -9.71 32.48 1.26
N ARG A 318 -9.13 32.67 0.07
CA ARG A 318 -8.66 31.60 -0.81
C ARG A 318 -7.36 31.98 -1.50
N CYS A 319 -6.50 30.99 -1.70
CA CYS A 319 -5.40 31.10 -2.66
C CYS A 319 -5.48 29.97 -3.68
N ARG A 320 -5.12 30.26 -4.93
CA ARG A 320 -4.93 29.28 -5.99
C ARG A 320 -3.53 29.42 -6.55
N TRP A 321 -2.90 28.29 -6.82
CA TRP A 321 -1.60 28.22 -7.44
C TRP A 321 -1.69 27.37 -8.70
N ASN A 322 -1.05 27.79 -9.77
CA ASN A 322 -0.83 26.99 -10.96
C ASN A 322 0.68 26.87 -11.18
N TRP A 323 1.23 25.66 -11.01
CA TRP A 323 2.68 25.43 -11.13
C TRP A 323 3.12 25.17 -12.57
N SER A 324 2.20 25.15 -13.55
CA SER A 324 2.58 25.10 -14.97
C SER A 324 3.09 26.45 -15.49
N ASN A 325 2.61 27.55 -14.90
CA ASN A 325 2.95 28.92 -15.29
C ASN A 325 3.35 29.79 -14.09
N GLU A 326 3.55 29.17 -12.92
CA GLU A 326 3.89 29.82 -11.66
C GLU A 326 2.92 30.93 -11.21
N ALA A 327 1.67 30.90 -11.68
CA ALA A 327 0.68 31.91 -11.32
C ALA A 327 0.06 31.63 -9.94
N VAL A 328 -0.02 32.67 -9.11
CA VAL A 328 -0.66 32.66 -7.80
C VAL A 328 -1.80 33.66 -7.79
N LEU A 329 -2.95 33.27 -7.28
CA LEU A 329 -4.14 34.11 -7.18
C LEU A 329 -4.63 34.10 -5.75
N ALA A 330 -4.72 35.27 -5.12
CA ALA A 330 -5.29 35.45 -3.79
C ALA A 330 -6.64 36.18 -3.91
N GLU A 331 -7.68 35.66 -3.26
CA GLU A 331 -9.06 36.16 -3.39
C GLU A 331 -9.77 36.21 -2.03
N GLY A 332 -10.62 37.23 -1.89
CA GLY A 332 -11.46 37.45 -0.71
C GLY A 332 -10.69 38.11 0.43
N LYS A 333 -11.07 39.36 0.75
CA LYS A 333 -10.48 40.19 1.83
C LYS A 333 -8.97 40.08 1.90
N VAL A 334 -8.31 40.31 0.76
CA VAL A 334 -6.87 40.17 0.65
C VAL A 334 -6.20 41.30 1.41
N GLU A 335 -5.32 40.95 2.34
CA GLU A 335 -4.44 41.88 3.06
C GLU A 335 -2.99 41.45 2.84
N LEU A 336 -2.22 42.29 2.16
CA LEU A 336 -0.79 42.13 1.94
C LEU A 336 -0.03 43.15 2.79
N ARG A 337 0.79 42.67 3.71
CA ARG A 337 1.66 43.49 4.57
C ARG A 337 3.10 43.35 4.08
N ARG A 338 3.81 44.47 3.98
CA ARG A 338 5.24 44.52 3.69
C ARG A 338 5.94 45.26 4.82
N ASP A 339 7.07 44.73 5.24
CA ASP A 339 7.88 45.35 6.30
C ASP A 339 8.50 46.67 5.80
N GLU A 340 8.77 46.75 4.50
CA GLU A 340 9.20 48.00 3.87
C GLU A 340 8.10 49.07 4.00
N ASN A 341 8.46 50.18 4.65
CA ASN A 341 7.58 51.32 4.92
C ASN A 341 6.30 50.99 5.70
N ASP A 342 6.29 49.92 6.50
CA ASP A 342 5.11 49.42 7.22
C ASP A 342 3.86 49.33 6.30
N GLN A 343 4.05 48.96 5.02
CA GLN A 343 3.01 49.06 4.02
C GLN A 343 1.93 47.99 4.23
N VAL A 344 0.66 48.39 4.16
CA VAL A 344 -0.49 47.49 4.14
C VAL A 344 -1.37 47.76 2.92
N THR A 345 -1.51 46.76 2.05
CA THR A 345 -2.35 46.81 0.85
C THR A 345 -3.56 45.90 1.02
N ARG A 346 -4.75 46.43 0.77
CA ARG A 346 -6.03 45.72 0.83
C ARG A 346 -6.69 45.67 -0.54
N ALA A 347 -7.19 44.50 -0.91
CA ALA A 347 -7.84 44.25 -2.20
C ALA A 347 -8.87 43.11 -2.10
N THR A 348 -9.75 43.00 -3.10
CA THR A 348 -10.58 41.81 -3.26
C THR A 348 -9.83 40.67 -3.96
N ARG A 349 -8.81 41.01 -4.74
CA ARG A 349 -8.01 40.10 -5.56
C ARG A 349 -6.59 40.63 -5.74
N LEU A 350 -5.60 39.75 -5.61
CA LEU A 350 -4.22 40.00 -6.02
C LEU A 350 -3.71 38.84 -6.88
N GLU A 351 -2.90 39.15 -7.87
CA GLU A 351 -2.26 38.19 -8.76
C GLU A 351 -0.76 38.22 -8.52
N GLY A 352 -0.15 37.07 -8.36
CA GLY A 352 1.28 36.96 -8.17
C GLY A 352 1.93 35.88 -9.03
N THR A 353 3.24 35.88 -9.00
CA THR A 353 4.06 34.90 -9.71
C THR A 353 5.15 34.37 -8.79
N VAL A 354 5.40 33.07 -8.83
CA VAL A 354 6.51 32.45 -8.11
C VAL A 354 7.82 32.75 -8.83
N GLY A 355 8.74 33.36 -8.11
CA GLY A 355 10.10 33.58 -8.54
C GLY A 355 11.05 32.48 -8.08
N LYS A 356 12.35 32.78 -8.15
CA LYS A 356 13.41 31.93 -7.61
C LYS A 356 13.23 31.73 -6.10
N GLU A 357 13.62 30.55 -5.60
CA GLU A 357 13.57 30.20 -4.16
C GLU A 357 12.16 30.24 -3.54
N GLY A 358 11.10 30.11 -4.36
CA GLY A 358 9.72 30.01 -3.88
C GLY A 358 9.11 31.32 -3.38
N ARG A 359 9.76 32.47 -3.60
CA ARG A 359 9.21 33.80 -3.27
C ARG A 359 8.10 34.18 -4.26
N ILE A 360 6.99 34.72 -3.78
CA ILE A 360 5.86 35.14 -4.61
C ILE A 360 5.85 36.67 -4.73
N SER A 361 5.78 37.21 -5.93
CA SER A 361 5.62 38.65 -6.16
C SER A 361 4.16 38.96 -6.46
N PHE A 362 3.49 39.77 -5.64
CA PHE A 362 2.07 40.12 -5.82
C PHE A 362 1.87 41.49 -6.49
N THR A 363 0.92 41.54 -7.41
CA THR A 363 0.47 42.69 -8.20
C THR A 363 -1.06 42.73 -8.26
N ALA A 364 -1.62 43.85 -8.72
CA ALA A 364 -3.07 44.04 -8.80
C ALA A 364 -3.50 44.59 -10.18
N PRO A 365 -3.21 43.88 -11.29
CA PRO A 365 -3.57 44.36 -12.61
C PRO A 365 -5.09 44.55 -12.71
N GLY A 366 -5.52 45.77 -13.04
CA GLY A 366 -6.94 46.12 -13.22
C GLY A 366 -7.82 46.07 -11.96
N SER A 367 -7.27 45.81 -10.78
CA SER A 367 -8.01 45.72 -9.52
C SER A 367 -7.88 47.01 -8.69
N LYS A 368 -8.96 47.44 -8.03
CA LYS A 368 -8.89 48.54 -7.05
C LYS A 368 -8.16 48.06 -5.80
N VAL A 369 -7.16 48.82 -5.38
CA VAL A 369 -6.38 48.57 -4.17
C VAL A 369 -6.40 49.78 -3.25
N GLN A 370 -6.43 49.54 -1.94
CA GLN A 370 -6.20 50.56 -0.92
C GLN A 370 -4.85 50.25 -0.25
N SER A 371 -3.90 51.19 -0.29
CA SER A 371 -2.59 51.02 0.34
C SER A 371 -2.32 52.11 1.36
N GLU A 372 -1.85 51.72 2.54
CA GLU A 372 -1.37 52.59 3.61
C GLU A 372 0.14 52.38 3.72
N VAL A 373 0.92 53.47 3.78
CA VAL A 373 2.40 53.44 3.81
C VAL A 373 2.89 54.47 4.84
N ARG A 374 3.87 54.09 5.65
CA ARG A 374 4.60 55.01 6.52
C ARG A 374 5.85 55.50 5.80
N ILE A 375 5.86 56.78 5.45
CA ILE A 375 7.04 57.44 4.90
C ILE A 375 7.88 57.93 6.10
N PRO A 376 9.14 57.49 6.27
CA PRO A 376 10.01 58.06 7.28
C PRO A 376 10.25 59.54 6.95
N THR A 377 9.94 60.43 7.89
CA THR A 377 10.32 61.84 7.79
C THR A 377 11.85 61.92 7.82
N GLU A 378 12.46 62.51 6.79
CA GLU A 378 13.84 62.99 6.90
C GLU A 378 13.94 63.89 8.13
N GLY A 379 14.97 63.66 8.96
CA GLY A 379 15.22 64.45 10.16
C GLY A 379 15.33 65.94 9.83
N PRO A 380 14.98 66.83 10.79
CA PRO A 380 14.95 68.25 10.54
C PRO A 380 16.31 68.76 10.07
N GLU A 381 16.24 69.65 9.08
CA GLU A 381 17.30 70.54 8.64
C GLU A 381 18.17 70.97 9.84
N GLY A 382 19.49 70.76 9.68
CA GLY A 382 20.48 71.37 10.54
C GLY A 382 20.16 72.86 10.69
N THR A 383 20.17 73.29 11.93
CA THR A 383 19.91 74.64 12.41
C THR A 383 20.66 75.67 11.55
N PRO A 384 20.03 76.78 11.10
CA PRO A 384 20.75 77.85 10.43
C PRO A 384 21.66 78.52 11.46
N GLU A 385 22.94 78.14 11.44
CA GLU A 385 23.98 78.85 12.19
C GLU A 385 24.00 80.31 11.73
N ALA A 386 23.97 81.19 12.72
CA ALA A 386 23.89 82.63 12.57
C ALA A 386 24.99 83.15 11.64
N ARG A 387 24.57 83.94 10.65
CA ARG A 387 25.45 84.78 9.82
C ARG A 387 26.43 85.57 10.71
N PRO A 388 27.74 85.47 10.47
CA PRO A 388 28.65 86.56 10.79
C PRO A 388 28.43 87.69 9.79
N GLN A 389 28.35 88.92 10.29
CA GLN A 389 28.29 90.15 9.48
C GLN A 389 29.51 90.29 8.55
N PRO A 390 29.37 91.03 7.43
CA PRO A 390 30.31 91.03 6.33
C PRO A 390 31.55 91.88 6.60
N ASN A 391 32.70 91.43 6.08
CA ASN A 391 33.86 92.30 5.84
C ASN A 391 33.96 92.65 4.34
N PRO A 392 34.50 93.84 4.02
CA PRO A 392 34.22 94.56 2.78
C PRO A 392 35.07 94.12 1.58
N VAL A 393 34.55 94.50 0.41
CA VAL A 393 35.00 94.28 -0.97
C VAL A 393 36.46 94.71 -1.25
N SER A 394 37.16 94.01 -2.15
CA SER A 394 38.00 94.67 -3.17
C SER A 394 38.32 93.78 -4.39
N PHE A 395 37.96 94.33 -5.56
CA PHE A 395 38.32 94.03 -6.97
C PHE A 395 37.91 92.71 -7.62
#